data_AF-A0A370BZU0-F1
#
_entry.id   AF-A0A370BZU0-F1
#
_cell.length_a   1.000
_cell.length_b   1.000
_cell.length_c   1.000
_cell.angle_alpha   90.00
_cell.angle_beta   90.00
_cell.angle_gamma   90.00
#
_symmetry.space_group_name_H-M   'P 1'
#
loop_
_entity.id
_entity.type
_entity.pdbx_description
1 polymer ?
#
loop_
_entity_poly.entity_id
_entity_poly.type
_entity_poly.pdbx_seq_one_letter_code
_entity_poly.pdbx_strand_id
1 'polypeptide(L)'
;MSEPGPESIPTSADPRSKRPTKRRAVTAHDEHATQIESLFRDPTKEIKLPDPSKQRTSTSLPPPPEIVANVQGSSAGAGSGEFHVYKASRRREYERQRLMQSEVDKEKEDKEWEQKREEARRKDEEKTEKNRKKREKRNAKKGKKGGSGATNGGDKMAVDETGKKVVGGADGDKKDVIEDGDGPEEVTEVPGVIIHDD
;
A
#
# COMPACT_ATOMS: atom_id res chain seq x y z
N MET A 1 -60.40 -4.75 15.13
CA MET A 1 -59.25 -4.17 14.42
C MET A 1 -59.04 -5.01 13.18
N SER A 2 -59.54 -4.56 12.03
CA SER A 2 -59.48 -5.32 10.78
C SER A 2 -58.04 -5.37 10.27
N GLU A 3 -57.59 -6.55 9.84
CA GLU A 3 -56.26 -6.76 9.26
C GLU A 3 -56.10 -5.87 8.01
N PRO A 4 -54.92 -5.27 7.78
CA PRO A 4 -54.67 -4.51 6.57
C PRO A 4 -54.77 -5.45 5.35
N GLY A 5 -55.78 -5.21 4.52
CA GLY A 5 -55.99 -5.96 3.28
C GLY A 5 -54.81 -5.81 2.30
N PRO A 6 -54.76 -6.62 1.24
CA PRO A 6 -53.65 -6.68 0.28
C PRO A 6 -53.36 -5.35 -0.44
N GLU A 7 -54.28 -4.38 -0.39
CA GLU A 7 -54.11 -3.02 -0.94
C GLU A 7 -53.26 -2.09 -0.05
N SER A 8 -52.98 -2.49 1.20
CA SER A 8 -52.16 -1.72 2.15
C SER A 8 -50.67 -2.01 2.05
N ILE A 9 -50.26 -3.00 1.24
CA ILE A 9 -48.85 -3.29 1.00
C ILE A 9 -48.33 -2.21 0.04
N PRO A 10 -47.29 -1.44 0.39
CA PRO A 10 -46.72 -0.48 -0.54
C PRO A 10 -46.32 -1.22 -1.82
N THR A 11 -46.71 -0.68 -2.98
CA THR A 11 -46.44 -1.28 -4.30
C THR A 11 -44.96 -1.52 -4.60
N SER A 12 -44.06 -0.99 -3.78
CA SER A 12 -42.62 -1.30 -3.77
C SER A 12 -42.26 -2.69 -3.22
N ALA A 13 -43.15 -3.33 -2.47
CA ALA A 13 -42.96 -4.63 -1.84
C ALA A 13 -43.80 -5.76 -2.49
N ASP A 14 -44.59 -5.45 -3.53
CA ASP A 14 -45.38 -6.45 -4.27
C ASP A 14 -44.49 -7.22 -5.28
N PRO A 15 -44.33 -8.55 -5.14
CA PRO A 15 -43.53 -9.38 -6.05
C PRO A 15 -44.10 -9.47 -7.48
N ARG A 16 -45.36 -9.07 -7.70
CA ARG A 16 -45.97 -8.99 -9.04
C ARG A 16 -45.69 -7.66 -9.74
N SER A 17 -45.19 -6.66 -9.01
CA SER A 17 -44.83 -5.38 -9.59
C SER A 17 -43.51 -5.51 -10.37
N LYS A 18 -43.53 -5.17 -11.67
CA LYS A 18 -42.32 -5.11 -12.52
C LYS A 18 -41.58 -3.76 -12.37
N ARG A 19 -41.82 -3.03 -11.29
CA ARG A 19 -41.13 -1.76 -11.05
C ARG A 19 -39.65 -2.08 -10.82
N PRO A 20 -38.73 -1.36 -11.47
CA PRO A 20 -37.31 -1.54 -11.20
C PRO A 20 -37.07 -1.26 -9.72
N THR A 21 -36.71 -2.29 -8.95
CA THR A 21 -36.27 -2.10 -7.57
C THR A 21 -34.99 -1.28 -7.62
N LYS A 22 -34.89 -0.26 -6.75
CA LYS A 22 -33.68 0.56 -6.65
C LYS A 22 -32.52 -0.41 -6.41
N ARG A 23 -31.59 -0.52 -7.38
CA ARG A 23 -30.46 -1.44 -7.29
C ARG A 23 -29.78 -1.18 -5.96
N ARG A 24 -29.75 -2.20 -5.10
CA ARG A 24 -29.00 -2.13 -3.85
C ARG A 24 -27.53 -1.92 -4.23
N ALA A 25 -26.84 -1.02 -3.53
CA ALA A 25 -25.40 -0.90 -3.70
C ALA A 25 -24.78 -2.23 -3.33
N VAL A 26 -24.09 -2.86 -4.27
CA VAL A 26 -23.43 -4.14 -4.03
C VAL A 26 -22.32 -3.88 -3.03
N THR A 27 -22.36 -4.57 -1.90
CA THR A 27 -21.27 -4.48 -0.91
C THR A 27 -20.11 -5.36 -1.37
N ALA A 28 -18.89 -5.10 -0.90
CA ALA A 28 -17.74 -5.97 -1.21
C ALA A 28 -18.03 -7.45 -0.85
N HIS A 29 -18.75 -7.67 0.24
CA HIS A 29 -19.20 -9.01 0.64
C HIS A 29 -20.16 -9.63 -0.39
N ASP A 30 -21.11 -8.86 -0.91
CA ASP A 30 -22.02 -9.34 -1.96
C ASP A 30 -21.28 -9.66 -3.26
N GLU A 31 -20.29 -8.85 -3.67
CA GLU A 31 -19.46 -9.15 -4.85
C GLU A 31 -18.72 -10.48 -4.69
N HIS A 32 -18.07 -10.71 -3.55
CA HIS A 32 -17.41 -11.97 -3.26
C HIS A 32 -18.40 -13.13 -3.20
N ALA A 33 -19.58 -12.95 -2.60
CA ALA A 33 -20.61 -13.99 -2.56
C ALA A 33 -21.04 -14.41 -3.97
N THR A 34 -21.27 -13.46 -4.88
CA THR A 34 -21.62 -13.79 -6.29
C THR A 34 -20.49 -14.51 -7.02
N GLN A 35 -19.22 -14.13 -6.78
CA GLN A 35 -18.06 -14.83 -7.34
C GLN A 35 -17.99 -16.28 -6.82
N ILE A 36 -18.18 -16.46 -5.52
CA ILE A 36 -18.18 -17.77 -4.86
C ILE A 36 -19.33 -18.65 -5.39
N GLU A 37 -20.54 -18.11 -5.52
CA GLU A 37 -21.67 -18.81 -6.13
C GLU A 37 -21.38 -19.25 -7.58
N SER A 38 -20.69 -18.40 -8.35
CA SER A 38 -20.29 -18.74 -9.72
C SER A 38 -19.26 -19.87 -9.79
N LEU A 39 -18.34 -19.93 -8.83
CA LEU A 39 -17.33 -20.99 -8.72
C LEU A 39 -17.96 -22.32 -8.25
N PHE A 40 -18.93 -22.27 -7.34
CA PHE A 40 -19.63 -23.46 -6.85
C PHE A 40 -20.64 -24.05 -7.82
N ARG A 41 -21.00 -23.33 -8.89
CA ARG A 41 -21.88 -23.85 -9.94
C ARG A 41 -21.31 -25.13 -10.59
N ASP A 42 -19.99 -25.15 -10.81
CA ASP A 42 -19.26 -26.27 -11.40
C ASP A 42 -17.99 -26.59 -10.59
N PRO A 43 -18.09 -27.32 -9.47
CA PRO A 43 -16.99 -27.52 -8.54
C PRO A 43 -15.87 -28.44 -9.08
N THR A 44 -16.09 -29.14 -10.19
CA THR A 44 -15.07 -30.00 -10.83
C THR A 44 -14.16 -29.22 -11.80
N LYS A 45 -14.45 -27.94 -12.04
CA LYS A 45 -13.66 -27.10 -12.96
C LYS A 45 -12.37 -26.66 -12.28
N GLU A 46 -11.22 -26.96 -12.89
CA GLU A 46 -9.93 -26.49 -12.42
C GLU A 46 -9.86 -24.96 -12.42
N ILE A 47 -9.45 -24.39 -11.29
CA ILE A 47 -9.25 -22.94 -11.13
C ILE A 47 -7.84 -22.59 -11.60
N LYS A 48 -7.74 -21.88 -12.72
CA LYS A 48 -6.46 -21.35 -13.22
C LYS A 48 -6.19 -19.99 -12.60
N LEU A 49 -5.26 -19.95 -11.65
CA LEU A 49 -4.75 -18.69 -11.14
C LEU A 49 -3.88 -18.01 -12.22
N PRO A 50 -3.96 -16.68 -12.36
CA PRO A 50 -3.08 -15.97 -13.27
C PRO A 50 -1.63 -16.11 -12.79
N ASP A 51 -0.73 -16.38 -13.74
CA ASP A 51 0.70 -16.31 -13.47
C ASP A 51 1.09 -14.90 -12.99
N PRO A 52 2.13 -14.77 -12.14
CA PRO A 52 2.63 -13.46 -11.76
C PRO A 52 3.00 -12.65 -13.00
N SER A 53 2.61 -11.38 -13.03
CA SER A 53 2.88 -10.51 -14.17
C SER A 53 4.37 -10.41 -14.41
N LYS A 54 4.85 -10.93 -15.54
CA LYS A 54 6.26 -10.82 -15.93
C LYS A 54 6.55 -9.35 -16.26
N GLN A 55 7.51 -8.77 -15.54
CA GLN A 55 7.94 -7.41 -15.83
C GLN A 55 8.55 -7.35 -17.23
N ARG A 56 8.25 -6.28 -17.97
CA ARG A 56 8.83 -6.06 -19.29
C ARG A 56 10.30 -5.70 -19.13
N THR A 57 11.16 -6.64 -19.48
CA THR A 57 12.62 -6.49 -19.44
C THR A 57 13.21 -6.33 -20.84
N SER A 58 14.48 -5.95 -20.95
CA SER A 58 15.26 -5.91 -22.18
C SER A 58 15.26 -7.27 -22.89
N THR A 59 15.25 -8.39 -22.13
CA THR A 59 15.09 -9.76 -22.64
C THR A 59 13.69 -10.06 -23.16
N SER A 60 12.67 -9.31 -22.74
CA SER A 60 11.30 -9.47 -23.25
C SER A 60 11.13 -8.92 -24.67
N LEU A 61 12.05 -8.09 -25.16
CA LEU A 61 12.04 -7.62 -26.55
C LEU A 61 12.51 -8.74 -27.48
N PRO A 62 11.93 -8.85 -28.70
CA PRO A 62 12.41 -9.80 -29.68
C PRO A 62 13.88 -9.49 -30.03
N PRO A 63 14.76 -10.50 -30.07
CA PRO A 63 16.15 -10.30 -30.43
C PRO A 63 16.26 -9.71 -31.84
N PRO A 64 17.29 -8.89 -32.11
CA PRO A 64 17.54 -8.43 -33.46
C PRO A 64 17.80 -9.64 -34.37
N PRO A 65 17.24 -9.66 -35.60
CA PRO A 65 17.47 -10.76 -36.53
C PRO A 65 18.95 -10.86 -36.90
N GLU A 66 19.49 -12.08 -36.95
CA GLU A 66 20.91 -12.33 -37.23
C GLU A 66 21.29 -12.00 -38.68
N ILE A 67 20.40 -12.30 -39.63
CA ILE A 67 20.63 -12.07 -41.06
C ILE A 67 19.49 -11.21 -41.61
N VAL A 68 19.86 -10.07 -42.19
CA VAL A 68 18.94 -9.24 -42.97
C VAL A 68 19.14 -9.59 -44.44
N ALA A 69 18.17 -10.29 -45.04
CA ALA A 69 18.28 -10.77 -46.42
C ALA A 69 18.14 -9.65 -47.48
N ASN A 70 17.54 -8.51 -47.12
CA ASN A 70 17.15 -7.46 -48.06
C ASN A 70 18.10 -6.25 -48.06
N VAL A 71 19.40 -6.47 -47.82
CA VAL A 71 20.39 -5.38 -47.78
C VAL A 71 20.75 -4.98 -49.22
N GLN A 72 20.28 -3.81 -49.63
CA GLN A 72 20.68 -3.19 -50.90
C GLN A 72 22.16 -2.73 -50.82
N GLY A 73 22.87 -2.73 -51.95
CA GLY A 73 24.31 -2.41 -51.98
C GLY A 73 24.64 -1.01 -51.40
N SER A 74 25.84 -0.86 -50.85
CA SER A 74 26.24 0.34 -50.08
C SER A 74 26.23 1.66 -50.86
N SER A 75 26.35 1.60 -52.19
CA SER A 75 26.30 2.77 -53.08
C SER A 75 24.93 2.98 -53.72
N ALA A 76 23.95 2.13 -53.42
CA ALA A 76 22.62 2.25 -53.98
C ALA A 76 21.85 3.38 -53.26
N GLY A 77 21.02 4.12 -54.01
CA GLY A 77 20.27 5.26 -53.47
C GLY A 77 19.20 4.86 -52.45
N ALA A 78 18.68 5.86 -51.72
CA ALA A 78 17.60 5.65 -50.76
C ALA A 78 16.31 5.20 -51.46
N GLY A 79 15.84 3.98 -51.15
CA GLY A 79 14.55 3.48 -51.61
C GLY A 79 13.37 4.10 -50.85
N SER A 80 12.17 4.01 -51.41
CA SER A 80 10.94 4.56 -50.79
C SER A 80 10.58 3.90 -49.44
N GLY A 81 11.02 2.66 -49.22
CA GLY A 81 10.81 1.92 -47.97
C GLY A 81 11.83 2.21 -46.86
N GLU A 82 12.96 2.84 -47.18
CA GLU A 82 14.09 2.99 -46.25
C GLU A 82 13.71 3.84 -45.02
N PHE A 83 12.89 4.86 -45.22
CA PHE A 83 12.37 5.68 -44.12
C PHE A 83 11.61 4.85 -43.07
N HIS A 84 10.78 3.90 -43.51
CA HIS A 84 10.01 3.06 -42.60
C HIS A 84 10.89 2.03 -41.88
N VAL A 85 11.91 1.51 -42.57
CA VAL A 85 12.92 0.62 -41.96
C VAL A 85 13.64 1.36 -40.83
N TYR A 86 14.14 2.58 -41.09
CA TYR A 86 14.76 3.42 -40.07
C TYR A 86 13.81 3.75 -38.91
N LYS A 87 12.56 4.12 -39.20
CA LYS A 87 11.56 4.43 -38.16
C LYS A 87 11.32 3.22 -37.24
N ALA A 88 11.22 2.02 -37.81
CA ALA A 88 11.02 0.79 -37.05
C ALA A 88 12.26 0.41 -36.23
N SER A 89 13.46 0.49 -36.82
CA SER A 89 14.71 0.17 -36.14
C SER A 89 15.00 1.15 -35.01
N ARG A 90 14.80 2.45 -35.23
CA ARG A 90 14.97 3.51 -34.22
C ARG A 90 14.02 3.33 -33.04
N ARG A 91 12.75 3.01 -33.32
CA ARG A 91 11.76 2.74 -32.27
C ARG A 91 12.16 1.52 -31.43
N ARG A 92 12.56 0.41 -32.08
CA ARG A 92 13.03 -0.79 -31.39
C ARG A 92 14.25 -0.49 -30.52
N GLU A 93 15.19 0.30 -31.03
CA GLU A 93 16.42 0.64 -30.30
C GLU A 93 16.14 1.56 -29.10
N TYR A 94 15.28 2.57 -29.24
CA TYR A 94 14.89 3.41 -28.10
C TYR A 94 14.13 2.63 -27.03
N GLU A 95 13.23 1.72 -27.44
CA GLU A 95 12.56 0.84 -26.48
C GLU A 95 13.56 -0.07 -25.76
N ARG A 96 14.56 -0.61 -26.47
CA ARG A 96 15.64 -1.43 -25.89
C ARG A 96 16.48 -0.65 -24.89
N GLN A 97 16.98 0.53 -25.27
CA GLN A 97 17.81 1.38 -24.41
C GLN A 97 17.03 1.84 -23.17
N ARG A 98 15.76 2.22 -23.34
CA ARG A 98 14.88 2.61 -22.23
C ARG A 98 14.70 1.48 -21.23
N LEU A 99 14.43 0.26 -21.71
CA LEU A 99 14.26 -0.89 -20.81
C LEU A 99 15.56 -1.22 -20.07
N MET A 100 16.68 -1.25 -20.79
CA MET A 100 18.00 -1.50 -20.18
C MET A 100 18.35 -0.45 -19.10
N GLN A 101 18.11 0.83 -19.37
CA GLN A 101 18.32 1.89 -18.37
C GLN A 101 17.40 1.70 -17.16
N SER A 102 16.10 1.46 -17.41
CA SER A 102 15.14 1.25 -16.32
C SER A 102 15.43 0.02 -15.46
N GLU A 103 16.07 -1.01 -16.01
CA GLU A 103 16.52 -2.18 -15.26
C GLU A 103 17.70 -1.86 -14.36
N VAL A 104 18.70 -1.16 -14.92
CA VAL A 104 19.88 -0.74 -14.16
C VAL A 104 19.49 0.19 -13.02
N ASP A 105 18.54 1.10 -13.26
CA ASP A 105 18.07 2.03 -12.22
C ASP A 105 17.32 1.29 -11.11
N LYS A 106 16.41 0.36 -11.47
CA LYS A 106 15.74 -0.49 -10.47
C LYS A 106 16.71 -1.36 -9.69
N GLU A 107 17.69 -1.97 -10.34
CA GLU A 107 18.68 -2.81 -9.65
C GLU A 107 19.51 -1.99 -8.65
N LYS A 108 19.83 -0.73 -8.97
CA LYS A 108 20.49 0.18 -8.02
C LYS A 108 19.58 0.53 -6.85
N GLU A 109 18.33 0.92 -7.14
CA GLU A 109 17.33 1.25 -6.11
C GLU A 109 17.09 0.08 -5.16
N ASP A 110 16.95 -1.14 -5.69
CA ASP A 110 16.76 -2.36 -4.90
C ASP A 110 17.97 -2.65 -4.01
N LYS A 111 19.20 -2.50 -4.53
CA LYS A 111 20.43 -2.65 -3.76
C LYS A 111 20.55 -1.62 -2.64
N GLU A 112 20.27 -0.36 -2.94
CA GLU A 112 20.30 0.72 -1.94
C GLU A 112 19.23 0.49 -0.85
N TRP A 113 18.04 0.03 -1.26
CA TRP A 113 16.97 -0.30 -0.33
C TRP A 113 17.33 -1.47 0.57
N GLU A 114 17.92 -2.53 0.01
CA GLU A 114 18.35 -3.70 0.77
C GLU A 114 19.45 -3.34 1.78
N GLN A 115 20.44 -2.56 1.37
CA GLN A 115 21.48 -2.04 2.27
C GLN A 115 20.88 -1.21 3.41
N LYS A 116 19.98 -0.28 3.09
CA LYS A 116 19.31 0.56 4.10
C LYS A 116 18.47 -0.28 5.07
N ARG A 117 17.79 -1.31 4.56
CA ARG A 117 16.98 -2.24 5.37
C ARG A 117 17.85 -3.06 6.30
N GLU A 118 18.99 -3.56 5.81
CA GLU A 118 19.94 -4.32 6.62
C GLU A 118 20.59 -3.44 7.69
N GLU A 119 20.97 -2.21 7.36
CA GLU A 119 21.49 -1.24 8.34
C GLU A 119 20.47 -0.91 9.43
N ALA A 120 19.21 -0.69 9.07
CA ALA A 120 18.15 -0.44 10.03
C ALA A 120 17.97 -1.65 10.96
N ARG A 121 17.89 -2.86 10.39
CA ARG A 121 17.82 -4.11 11.14
C ARG A 121 19.00 -4.27 12.08
N ARG A 122 20.23 -4.00 11.63
CA ARG A 122 21.44 -4.09 12.46
C ARG A 122 21.40 -3.10 13.63
N LYS A 123 20.99 -1.85 13.39
CA LYS A 123 20.83 -0.83 14.43
C LYS A 123 19.80 -1.25 15.48
N ASP A 124 18.71 -1.89 15.07
CA ASP A 124 17.67 -2.38 15.98
C ASP A 124 18.14 -3.62 16.77
N GLU A 125 18.87 -4.54 16.12
CA GLU A 125 19.51 -5.68 16.78
C GLU A 125 20.57 -5.23 17.82
N GLU A 126 21.39 -4.23 17.50
CA GLU A 126 22.37 -3.65 18.43
C GLU A 126 21.69 -3.00 19.66
N LYS A 127 20.59 -2.25 19.44
CA LYS A 127 19.81 -1.64 20.52
C LYS A 127 19.14 -2.70 21.40
N THR A 128 18.52 -3.70 20.78
CA THR A 128 17.83 -4.78 21.50
C THR A 128 18.82 -5.66 22.26
N GLU A 129 19.99 -5.97 21.70
CA GLU A 129 21.04 -6.73 22.39
C GLU A 129 21.62 -5.95 23.57
N LYS A 130 21.89 -4.64 23.41
CA LYS A 130 22.34 -3.78 24.53
C LYS A 130 21.31 -3.73 25.66
N ASN A 131 20.02 -3.66 25.32
CA ASN A 131 18.94 -3.69 26.30
C ASN A 131 18.79 -5.08 26.96
N ARG A 132 18.92 -6.16 26.20
CA ARG A 132 18.94 -7.55 26.71
C ARG A 132 20.10 -7.76 27.69
N LYS A 133 21.33 -7.38 27.31
CA LYS A 133 22.53 -7.43 28.18
C LYS A 133 22.34 -6.62 29.47
N LYS A 134 21.73 -5.43 29.40
CA LYS A 134 21.38 -4.63 30.59
C LYS A 134 20.38 -5.35 31.50
N ARG A 135 19.33 -5.96 30.94
CA ARG A 135 18.31 -6.73 31.69
C ARG A 135 18.92 -7.97 32.34
N GLU A 136 19.73 -8.74 31.62
CA GLU A 136 20.43 -9.92 32.14
C GLU A 136 21.38 -9.56 33.29
N LYS A 137 22.17 -8.47 33.16
CA LYS A 137 23.03 -8.00 34.25
C LYS A 137 22.23 -7.59 35.49
N ARG A 138 21.06 -6.96 35.32
CA ARG A 138 20.16 -6.62 36.43
C ARG A 138 19.58 -7.88 37.09
N ASN A 139 19.12 -8.83 36.29
CA ASN A 139 18.56 -10.10 36.76
C ASN A 139 19.60 -10.95 37.49
N ALA A 140 20.82 -11.04 36.97
CA ALA A 140 21.93 -11.76 37.62
C ALA A 140 22.30 -11.14 38.98
N LYS A 141 22.29 -9.79 39.10
CA LYS A 141 22.50 -9.11 40.39
C LYS A 141 21.35 -9.35 41.37
N LYS A 142 20.10 -9.36 40.90
CA LYS A 142 18.92 -9.64 41.74
C LYS A 142 18.90 -11.12 42.19
N GLY A 143 19.25 -12.05 41.31
CA GLY A 143 19.37 -13.48 41.63
C GLY A 143 20.49 -13.78 42.63
N LYS A 144 21.64 -13.09 42.54
CA LYS A 144 22.73 -13.21 43.53
C LYS A 144 22.40 -12.58 44.88
N LYS A 145 21.52 -11.57 44.94
CA LYS A 145 21.10 -10.91 46.19
C LYS A 145 19.82 -11.53 46.80
N GLY A 146 19.10 -12.36 46.03
CA GLY A 146 17.93 -13.13 46.46
C GLY A 146 18.20 -14.61 46.75
N GLY A 147 19.47 -15.04 46.68
CA GLY A 147 19.91 -16.40 47.03
C GLY A 147 20.03 -16.64 48.54
N SER A 148 19.14 -16.04 49.33
CA SER A 148 18.84 -16.43 50.72
C SER A 148 17.50 -15.81 51.09
N GLY A 149 16.45 -16.64 51.17
CA GLY A 149 15.18 -16.25 51.78
C GLY A 149 13.94 -16.30 50.88
N ALA A 150 13.26 -17.45 50.93
CA ALA A 150 11.83 -17.59 51.20
C ALA A 150 10.77 -16.86 50.32
N THR A 151 9.93 -17.69 49.68
CA THR A 151 8.45 -17.65 49.63
C THR A 151 7.69 -16.30 49.70
N ASN A 152 6.75 -16.18 48.76
CA ASN A 152 5.46 -15.48 48.83
C ASN A 152 5.35 -14.00 48.37
N GLY A 153 4.49 -13.79 47.37
CA GLY A 153 3.50 -12.70 47.31
C GLY A 153 3.94 -11.29 46.92
N GLY A 154 3.26 -10.70 45.92
CA GLY A 154 3.04 -9.26 45.86
C GLY A 154 3.45 -8.58 44.56
N ASP A 155 2.56 -8.65 43.58
CA ASP A 155 2.49 -7.74 42.44
C ASP A 155 2.14 -6.33 42.92
N LYS A 156 3.07 -5.36 42.80
CA LYS A 156 2.81 -3.92 42.84
C LYS A 156 3.83 -3.17 41.99
N MET A 157 3.45 -2.85 40.76
CA MET A 157 4.13 -1.83 39.94
C MET A 157 3.83 -0.44 40.50
N ALA A 158 4.86 0.25 41.00
CA ALA A 158 4.80 1.67 41.32
C ALA A 158 5.26 2.46 40.09
N VAL A 159 4.35 3.22 39.49
CA VAL A 159 4.62 4.25 38.48
C VAL A 159 5.03 5.52 39.23
N ASP A 160 6.23 6.03 38.96
CA ASP A 160 6.74 7.28 39.55
C ASP A 160 6.47 8.42 38.55
N GLU A 161 5.54 9.28 38.95
CA GLU A 161 5.16 10.52 38.30
C GLU A 161 6.13 11.63 38.72
N THR A 162 6.93 12.15 37.79
CA THR A 162 7.77 13.33 38.04
C THR A 162 7.39 14.47 37.11
N GLY A 163 6.48 15.32 37.62
CA GLY A 163 6.24 16.65 37.09
C GLY A 163 7.48 17.53 37.26
N LYS A 164 7.85 18.23 36.18
CA LYS A 164 8.80 19.35 36.26
C LYS A 164 8.22 20.57 35.56
N LYS A 165 7.67 21.45 36.42
CA LYS A 165 7.26 22.83 36.17
C LYS A 165 8.48 23.66 35.76
N VAL A 166 8.42 24.33 34.61
CA VAL A 166 9.25 25.50 34.29
C VAL A 166 8.33 26.62 33.81
N VAL A 167 8.57 27.81 34.35
CA VAL A 167 7.77 29.03 34.33
C VAL A 167 8.35 30.04 33.32
N GLY A 168 7.47 30.81 32.70
CA GLY A 168 7.69 32.20 32.22
C GLY A 168 8.02 32.34 30.73
N GLY A 169 7.42 33.25 29.95
CA GLY A 169 6.43 34.30 30.20
C GLY A 169 6.15 35.09 28.89
N ALA A 170 5.05 35.87 28.91
CA ALA A 170 4.66 37.07 28.14
C ALA A 170 4.94 37.12 26.59
N ASP A 171 4.07 37.58 25.70
CA ASP A 171 3.19 38.76 25.73
C ASP A 171 2.03 38.56 24.74
N GLY A 172 0.89 39.20 25.04
CA GLY A 172 -0.20 39.39 24.09
C GLY A 172 -0.22 40.83 23.61
N ASP A 173 -0.51 41.03 22.32
CA ASP A 173 -1.01 42.31 21.83
C ASP A 173 -2.09 42.08 20.76
N LYS A 174 -3.08 42.98 20.77
CA LYS A 174 -4.39 42.85 20.14
C LYS A 174 -4.50 43.80 18.94
N LYS A 175 -5.19 43.29 17.91
CA LYS A 175 -6.10 43.96 16.95
C LYS A 175 -5.49 44.95 15.96
N ASP A 176 -5.79 44.71 14.67
CA ASP A 176 -6.70 45.61 13.95
C ASP A 176 -7.47 44.88 12.83
N VAL A 177 -8.68 45.39 12.60
CA VAL A 177 -9.80 44.88 11.80
C VAL A 177 -9.81 45.57 10.44
N ILE A 178 -10.03 44.83 9.34
CA ILE A 178 -10.75 45.33 8.16
C ILE A 178 -11.65 44.19 7.63
N GLU A 179 -12.95 44.50 7.52
CA GLU A 179 -14.03 43.69 6.94
C GLU A 179 -13.89 43.57 5.42
N ASP A 180 -14.29 42.43 4.85
CA ASP A 180 -15.28 42.37 3.75
C ASP A 180 -15.77 40.92 3.59
N GLY A 181 -17.09 40.77 3.47
CA GLY A 181 -17.82 39.52 3.71
C GLY A 181 -18.06 38.61 2.52
N ASP A 182 -18.45 37.37 2.82
CA ASP A 182 -19.63 36.66 2.31
C ASP A 182 -19.80 35.34 3.12
N GLY A 183 -21.04 34.86 3.29
CA GLY A 183 -21.43 33.82 4.26
C GLY A 183 -20.90 32.40 4.00
N PRO A 184 -20.93 31.51 5.03
CA PRO A 184 -20.19 30.24 5.00
C PRO A 184 -20.99 29.06 4.42
N GLU A 185 -20.39 28.33 3.47
CA GLU A 185 -20.73 26.93 3.20
C GLU A 185 -20.05 26.04 4.27
N GLU A 186 -20.87 25.26 4.97
CA GLU A 186 -20.48 24.38 6.07
C GLU A 186 -19.74 23.14 5.53
N VAL A 187 -18.41 23.20 5.48
CA VAL A 187 -17.56 22.03 5.21
C VAL A 187 -17.26 21.37 6.54
N THR A 188 -18.01 20.31 6.87
CA THR A 188 -17.68 19.44 8.01
C THR A 188 -16.43 18.63 7.68
N GLU A 189 -15.27 19.11 8.12
CA GLU A 189 -14.02 18.35 8.09
C GLU A 189 -14.07 17.24 9.15
N VAL A 190 -14.07 15.99 8.68
CA VAL A 190 -13.98 14.81 9.55
C VAL A 190 -12.53 14.70 10.05
N PRO A 191 -12.27 14.65 11.37
CA PRO A 191 -10.92 14.56 11.89
C PRO A 191 -10.27 13.22 11.50
N GLY A 192 -9.19 13.30 10.73
CA GLY A 192 -8.39 12.15 10.32
C GLY A 192 -7.73 11.45 11.51
N VAL A 193 -7.75 10.12 11.49
CA VAL A 193 -7.08 9.27 12.49
C VAL A 193 -5.57 9.40 12.30
N ILE A 194 -4.87 9.94 13.30
CA ILE A 194 -3.41 9.97 13.37
C ILE A 194 -2.95 8.63 13.93
N ILE A 195 -2.35 7.79 13.09
CA ILE A 195 -1.70 6.54 13.52
C ILE A 195 -0.25 6.89 13.86
N HIS A 196 0.12 6.72 15.12
CA HIS A 196 1.50 6.73 15.56
C HIS A 196 2.03 5.30 15.49
N ASP A 197 2.95 5.04 14.56
CA ASP A 197 3.67 3.77 14.48
C ASP A 197 4.77 3.76 15.55
N ASP A 198 4.60 2.90 16.55
CA ASP A 198 5.58 2.53 17.59
C ASP A 198 6.33 1.25 17.19
#